data_AF-A0A3P7IVN5-F1
#
_entry.id   AF-A0A3P7IVN5-F1
#
_cell.length_a   1.000
_cell.length_b   1.000
_cell.length_c   1.000
_cell.angle_alpha   90.00
_cell.angle_beta   90.00
_cell.angle_gamma   90.00
#
_symmetry.space_group_name_H-M   'P 1'
#
loop_
_entity.id
_entity.type
_entity.pdbx_description
1 polymer ?
#
loop_
_entity_poly.entity_id
_entity_poly.type
_entity_poly.pdbx_seq_one_letter_code
_entity_poly.pdbx_strand_id
1 'polypeptide(L)'
;MESKDKAACYHIARIFEAEGDYSRAVDFYTKAHAYNSAIRLVKEHDMRDLLANLCLMAGGSEIVEAARYFEDIPGYTHQAVMLYHKAGMIGRALDLAFRAEQFSALDLVTKDLHAGCDPNVLKFRQAVELCHARNVRLTDKVAELMTPTK
;
A
#
# COMPACT_ATOMS: atom_id res chain seq x y z
N MET A 1 20.56 -6.08 -24.92
CA MET A 1 19.65 -7.06 -25.54
C MET A 1 18.25 -7.06 -24.91
N GLU A 2 18.04 -6.48 -23.72
CA GLU A 2 16.77 -6.54 -22.96
C GLU A 2 15.51 -5.98 -23.65
N SER A 3 15.62 -5.08 -24.62
CA SER A 3 14.45 -4.46 -25.28
C SER A 3 13.66 -5.46 -26.15
N LYS A 4 14.34 -6.42 -26.79
CA LYS A 4 13.69 -7.40 -27.67
C LYS A 4 12.86 -8.42 -26.89
N ASP A 5 13.33 -8.83 -25.72
CA ASP A 5 12.63 -9.79 -24.87
C ASP A 5 11.38 -9.18 -24.23
N LYS A 6 11.43 -7.90 -23.85
CA LYS A 6 10.26 -7.18 -23.32
C LYS A 6 9.15 -7.03 -24.35
N ALA A 7 9.49 -6.65 -25.59
CA ALA A 7 8.51 -6.57 -26.68
C ALA A 7 7.89 -7.94 -26.99
N ALA A 8 8.71 -9.01 -27.01
CA ALA A 8 8.21 -10.37 -27.19
C ALA A 8 7.24 -10.78 -26.06
N CYS A 9 7.61 -10.52 -24.80
CA CYS A 9 6.73 -10.77 -23.65
C CYS A 9 5.40 -10.01 -23.77
N TYR A 10 5.44 -8.75 -24.21
CA TYR A 10 4.23 -7.95 -24.41
C TYR A 10 3.29 -8.56 -25.46
N HIS A 11 3.83 -9.04 -26.58
CA HIS A 11 3.02 -9.70 -27.60
C HIS A 11 2.40 -11.01 -27.10
N ILE A 12 3.17 -11.82 -26.34
CA ILE A 12 2.66 -13.04 -25.72
C ILE A 12 1.54 -12.72 -24.72
N ALA A 13 1.71 -11.65 -23.92
CA ALA A 13 0.68 -11.20 -22.98
C ALA A 13 -0.65 -10.89 -23.69
N ARG A 14 -0.59 -10.19 -24.84
CA ARG A 14 -1.78 -9.87 -25.64
C ARG A 14 -2.47 -11.10 -26.22
N ILE A 15 -1.72 -12.14 -26.58
CA ILE A 15 -2.30 -13.40 -27.06
C ILE A 15 -3.08 -14.06 -25.91
N PHE A 16 -2.48 -14.21 -24.73
CA PHE A 16 -3.18 -14.77 -23.57
C PHE A 16 -4.39 -13.94 -23.14
N GLU A 17 -4.28 -12.61 -23.18
CA GLU A 17 -5.41 -11.72 -22.89
C GLU A 17 -6.57 -11.93 -23.87
N ALA A 18 -6.27 -12.08 -25.17
CA ALA A 18 -7.29 -12.35 -26.20
C ALA A 18 -7.92 -13.75 -26.06
N GLU A 19 -7.15 -14.72 -25.55
CA GLU A 19 -7.62 -16.07 -25.23
C GLU A 19 -8.40 -16.16 -23.91
N GLY A 20 -8.43 -15.07 -23.12
CA GLY A 20 -9.10 -15.02 -21.81
C GLY A 20 -8.28 -15.62 -20.67
N ASP A 21 -7.00 -15.95 -20.89
CA ASP A 21 -6.10 -16.40 -19.82
C ASP A 21 -5.41 -15.21 -19.16
N TYR A 22 -6.17 -14.52 -18.31
CA TYR A 22 -5.72 -13.29 -17.68
C TYR A 22 -4.57 -13.50 -16.71
N SER A 23 -4.48 -14.67 -16.07
CA SER A 23 -3.37 -14.99 -15.17
C SER A 23 -2.05 -15.03 -15.93
N ARG A 24 -1.98 -15.76 -17.05
CA ARG A 24 -0.77 -15.79 -17.88
C ARG A 24 -0.51 -14.44 -18.54
N ALA A 25 -1.55 -13.71 -18.94
CA ALA A 25 -1.39 -12.37 -19.49
C ALA A 25 -0.71 -11.42 -18.50
N VAL A 26 -1.13 -11.41 -17.23
CA VAL A 26 -0.52 -10.61 -16.16
C VAL A 26 0.96 -10.96 -15.96
N ASP A 27 1.33 -12.24 -15.95
CA ASP A 27 2.73 -12.67 -15.81
C ASP A 27 3.61 -12.12 -16.94
N PHE A 28 3.13 -12.20 -18.18
CA PHE A 28 3.88 -11.72 -19.34
C PHE A 28 3.91 -10.19 -19.44
N TYR A 29 2.84 -9.49 -19.06
CA TYR A 29 2.87 -8.02 -18.94
C TYR A 29 3.86 -7.56 -17.86
N THR A 30 3.95 -8.29 -16.75
CA THR A 30 4.93 -8.02 -15.69
C THR A 30 6.35 -8.19 -16.19
N LYS A 31 6.66 -9.30 -16.89
CA LYS A 31 7.97 -9.53 -17.53
C LYS A 31 8.31 -8.48 -18.58
N ALA A 32 7.31 -7.93 -19.27
CA ALA A 32 7.47 -6.84 -20.22
C ALA A 32 7.64 -5.45 -19.58
N HIS A 33 7.51 -5.32 -18.26
CA HIS A 33 7.42 -4.05 -17.53
C HIS A 33 6.21 -3.19 -17.95
N ALA A 34 5.17 -3.82 -18.50
CA ALA A 34 3.93 -3.16 -18.90
C ALA A 34 2.94 -3.13 -17.73
N TYR A 35 3.35 -2.52 -16.61
CA TYR A 35 2.61 -2.60 -15.34
C TYR A 35 1.19 -2.04 -15.43
N ASN A 36 0.96 -0.98 -16.21
CA ASN A 36 -0.40 -0.43 -16.40
C ASN A 36 -1.35 -1.46 -17.01
N SER A 37 -0.87 -2.30 -17.93
CA SER A 37 -1.67 -3.38 -18.53
C SER A 37 -1.93 -4.50 -17.54
N ALA A 38 -0.92 -4.89 -16.76
CA ALA A 38 -1.07 -5.89 -15.70
C ALA A 38 -2.04 -5.44 -14.59
N ILE A 39 -1.90 -4.20 -14.10
CA ILE A 39 -2.75 -3.62 -13.06
C ILE A 39 -4.20 -3.53 -13.53
N ARG A 40 -4.44 -3.12 -14.78
CA ARG A 40 -5.79 -3.11 -15.37
C ARG A 40 -6.43 -4.49 -15.31
N LEU A 41 -5.75 -5.53 -15.81
CA LEU A 41 -6.27 -6.90 -15.81
C LEU A 41 -6.54 -7.41 -14.40
N VAL A 42 -5.62 -7.14 -13.47
CA VAL A 42 -5.78 -7.56 -12.08
C VAL A 42 -7.02 -6.93 -11.43
N LYS A 43 -7.31 -5.65 -11.70
CA LYS A 43 -8.51 -4.96 -11.22
C LYS A 43 -9.78 -5.49 -11.90
N GLU A 44 -9.76 -5.67 -13.23
CA GLU A 44 -10.92 -6.11 -14.03
C GLU A 44 -11.34 -7.57 -13.72
N HIS A 45 -10.40 -8.42 -13.33
CA HIS A 45 -10.62 -9.85 -13.10
C HIS A 45 -10.49 -10.29 -11.63
N ASP A 46 -10.54 -9.33 -10.69
CA ASP A 46 -10.55 -9.56 -9.25
C ASP A 46 -9.33 -10.35 -8.70
N MET A 47 -8.17 -10.22 -9.36
CA MET A 47 -6.93 -10.91 -8.99
C MET A 47 -6.17 -10.18 -7.86
N ARG A 48 -6.89 -9.79 -6.81
CA ARG A 48 -6.44 -8.83 -5.77
C ARG A 48 -5.10 -9.22 -5.13
N ASP A 49 -4.83 -10.52 -4.99
CA ASP A 49 -3.60 -11.04 -4.41
C ASP A 49 -2.34 -10.56 -5.13
N LEU A 50 -2.45 -10.23 -6.43
CA LEU A 50 -1.32 -9.75 -7.24
C LEU A 50 -1.18 -8.22 -7.25
N LEU A 51 -2.24 -7.48 -6.91
CA LEU A 51 -2.31 -6.03 -7.11
C LEU A 51 -1.24 -5.29 -6.32
N ALA A 52 -1.09 -5.60 -5.02
CA ALA A 52 -0.14 -4.92 -4.15
C ALA A 52 1.30 -5.04 -4.67
N ASN A 53 1.70 -6.26 -5.07
CA ASN A 53 3.04 -6.52 -5.58
C ASN A 53 3.29 -5.80 -6.91
N LEU A 54 2.32 -5.82 -7.82
CA LEU A 54 2.42 -5.12 -9.11
C LEU A 54 2.60 -3.61 -8.93
N CYS A 55 1.81 -2.98 -8.06
CA CYS A 55 1.89 -1.55 -7.83
C CYS A 55 3.21 -1.15 -7.13
N LEU A 56 3.75 -2.00 -6.25
CA LEU A 56 5.08 -1.81 -5.68
C LEU A 56 6.20 -1.87 -6.74
N MET A 57 6.08 -2.76 -7.73
CA MET A 57 7.03 -2.82 -8.86
C MET A 57 6.88 -1.63 -9.82
N ALA A 58 5.65 -1.15 -10.04
CA ALA A 58 5.39 0.02 -10.88
C ALA A 58 5.89 1.32 -10.23
N GLY A 59 5.76 1.43 -8.91
CA GLY A 59 6.17 2.60 -8.14
C GLY A 59 5.25 3.81 -8.32
N GLY A 60 5.65 4.94 -7.72
CA GLY A 60 4.99 6.23 -7.92
C GLY A 60 3.51 6.25 -7.51
N SER A 61 2.65 6.81 -8.37
CA SER A 61 1.22 6.95 -8.14
C SER A 61 0.47 5.62 -8.00
N GLU A 62 0.99 4.54 -8.60
CA GLU A 62 0.33 3.24 -8.59
C GLU A 62 0.26 2.64 -7.18
N ILE A 63 1.27 2.87 -6.34
CA ILE A 63 1.26 2.42 -4.94
C ILE A 63 0.11 3.09 -4.18
N VAL A 64 -0.10 4.39 -4.40
CA VAL A 64 -1.16 5.17 -3.73
C VAL A 64 -2.54 4.73 -4.22
N GLU A 65 -2.69 4.46 -5.50
CA GLU A 65 -3.97 3.99 -6.06
C GLU A 65 -4.32 2.59 -5.54
N ALA A 66 -3.35 1.68 -5.44
CA ALA A 66 -3.55 0.38 -4.81
C ALA A 66 -3.91 0.52 -3.32
N ALA A 67 -3.25 1.42 -2.59
CA ALA A 67 -3.57 1.68 -1.20
C ALA A 67 -5.04 2.09 -1.02
N ARG A 68 -5.54 2.99 -1.87
CA ARG A 68 -6.96 3.41 -1.89
C ARG A 68 -7.89 2.24 -2.20
N TYR A 69 -7.56 1.46 -3.22
CA TYR A 69 -8.35 0.29 -3.59
C TYR A 69 -8.52 -0.70 -2.42
N PHE A 70 -7.44 -0.99 -1.68
CA PHE A 70 -7.51 -1.88 -0.52
C PHE A 70 -8.17 -1.24 0.72
N GLU A 71 -8.18 0.09 0.83
CA GLU A 71 -8.85 0.80 1.94
C GLU A 71 -10.36 0.54 1.92
N ASP A 72 -10.96 0.41 0.74
CA ASP A 72 -12.39 0.20 0.55
C ASP A 72 -12.84 -1.27 0.73
N ILE A 73 -11.91 -2.21 0.92
CA ILE A 73 -12.21 -3.64 1.00
C ILE A 73 -12.08 -4.15 2.44
N PRO A 74 -13.17 -4.66 3.06
CA PRO A 74 -13.13 -5.26 4.38
C PRO A 74 -12.08 -6.39 4.47
N GLY A 75 -11.26 -6.37 5.52
CA GLY A 75 -10.20 -7.35 5.75
C GLY A 75 -8.85 -7.02 5.10
N TYR A 76 -8.79 -6.03 4.21
CA TYR A 76 -7.56 -5.65 3.48
C TYR A 76 -6.89 -4.38 4.00
N THR A 77 -7.36 -3.84 5.13
CA THR A 77 -6.85 -2.60 5.71
C THR A 77 -5.35 -2.64 6.00
N HIS A 78 -4.80 -3.81 6.37
CA HIS A 78 -3.37 -3.96 6.59
C HIS A 78 -2.55 -3.71 5.31
N GLN A 79 -3.06 -4.16 4.15
CA GLN A 79 -2.38 -3.94 2.87
C GLN A 79 -2.42 -2.45 2.51
N ALA A 80 -3.54 -1.77 2.75
CA ALA A 80 -3.65 -0.33 2.53
C ALA A 80 -2.65 0.46 3.40
N VAL A 81 -2.56 0.15 4.71
CA VAL A 81 -1.57 0.76 5.63
C VAL A 81 -0.15 0.57 5.11
N MET A 82 0.21 -0.66 4.73
CA MET A 82 1.54 -0.99 4.20
C MET A 82 1.84 -0.18 2.92
N LEU A 83 0.89 -0.09 1.99
CA LEU A 83 1.10 0.62 0.73
C LEU A 83 1.22 2.13 0.94
N TYR A 84 0.39 2.74 1.81
CA TYR A 84 0.55 4.15 2.16
C TYR A 84 1.91 4.43 2.80
N HIS A 85 2.37 3.54 3.68
CA HIS A 85 3.70 3.64 4.27
C HIS A 85 4.80 3.58 3.19
N LYS A 86 4.72 2.60 2.27
CA LYS A 86 5.67 2.46 1.14
C LYS A 86 5.63 3.64 0.17
N ALA A 87 4.47 4.30 0.03
CA ALA A 87 4.31 5.51 -0.77
C ALA A 87 4.79 6.78 -0.05
N GLY A 88 5.26 6.69 1.20
CA GLY A 88 5.65 7.86 2.02
C GLY A 88 4.47 8.69 2.54
N MET A 89 3.23 8.21 2.39
CA MET A 89 2.02 8.85 2.89
C MET A 89 1.81 8.52 4.37
N ILE A 90 2.79 8.85 5.20
CA ILE A 90 2.88 8.37 6.59
C ILE A 90 1.67 8.80 7.44
N GLY A 91 1.20 10.04 7.29
CA GLY A 91 0.02 10.52 8.02
C GLY A 91 -1.24 9.68 7.72
N ARG A 92 -1.44 9.27 6.46
CA ARG A 92 -2.56 8.40 6.07
C ARG A 92 -2.38 6.98 6.56
N ALA A 93 -1.16 6.45 6.51
CA ALA A 93 -0.85 5.13 7.06
C ALA A 93 -1.11 5.05 8.57
N LEU A 94 -0.74 6.09 9.32
CA LEU A 94 -1.01 6.20 10.76
C LEU A 94 -2.51 6.30 11.04
N ASP A 95 -3.22 7.21 10.38
CA ASP A 95 -4.68 7.37 10.52
C ASP A 95 -5.41 6.03 10.29
N LEU A 96 -5.05 5.33 9.21
CA LEU A 96 -5.69 4.07 8.87
C LEU A 96 -5.31 2.93 9.82
N ALA A 97 -4.04 2.81 10.21
CA ALA A 97 -3.59 1.82 11.19
C ALA A 97 -4.29 2.04 12.54
N PHE A 98 -4.49 3.31 12.90
CA PHE A 98 -5.17 3.70 14.10
C PHE A 98 -6.64 3.27 14.08
N ARG A 99 -7.39 3.70 13.05
CA ARG A 99 -8.83 3.40 12.90
C ARG A 99 -9.12 1.90 12.78
N ALA A 100 -8.14 1.12 12.35
CA ALA A 100 -8.23 -0.33 12.21
C ALA A 100 -7.68 -1.10 13.42
N GLU A 101 -7.29 -0.41 14.50
CA GLU A 101 -6.69 -0.99 15.71
C GLU A 101 -5.46 -1.88 15.42
N GLN A 102 -4.73 -1.59 14.35
CA GLN A 102 -3.55 -2.34 13.93
C GLN A 102 -2.29 -1.83 14.66
N PHE A 103 -2.24 -2.03 15.97
CA PHE A 103 -1.16 -1.51 16.81
C PHE A 103 0.23 -2.02 16.39
N SER A 104 0.36 -3.25 15.90
CA SER A 104 1.63 -3.76 15.37
C SER A 104 2.08 -3.02 14.11
N ALA A 105 1.15 -2.61 13.25
CA ALA A 105 1.46 -1.79 12.08
C ALA A 105 1.78 -0.35 12.50
N LEU A 106 1.09 0.18 13.52
CA LEU A 106 1.37 1.48 14.10
C LEU A 106 2.80 1.56 14.66
N ASP A 107 3.24 0.54 15.41
CA ASP A 107 4.60 0.43 15.94
C ASP A 107 5.66 0.41 14.83
N LEU A 108 5.36 -0.24 13.69
CA LEU A 108 6.27 -0.27 12.55
C LEU A 108 6.39 1.11 11.90
N VAL A 109 5.24 1.72 11.58
CA VAL A 109 5.19 3.03 10.91
C VAL A 109 5.81 4.13 11.79
N THR A 110 5.61 4.07 13.10
CA THR A 110 6.15 5.08 14.05
C THR A 110 7.67 4.99 14.21
N LYS A 111 8.27 3.79 14.09
CA LYS A 111 9.72 3.61 14.16
C LYS A 111 10.45 4.30 13.01
N ASP A 112 9.84 4.32 11.83
CA ASP A 112 10.40 4.92 10.62
C ASP A 112 10.22 6.45 10.56
N LEU A 113 9.56 7.04 11.57
CA LEU A 113 9.50 8.49 11.74
C LEU A 113 10.86 9.06 12.17
N HIS A 114 11.18 10.25 11.68
CA HIS A 114 12.44 10.93 11.97
C HIS A 114 12.23 12.45 12.01
N ALA A 115 13.21 13.22 12.50
CA ALA A 115 13.08 14.66 12.72
C ALA A 115 12.72 15.50 11.47
N GLY A 116 12.83 14.94 10.27
CA GLY A 116 12.38 15.56 9.02
C GLY A 116 10.89 15.37 8.69
N CYS A 117 10.15 14.58 9.48
CA CYS A 117 8.72 14.39 9.33
C CYS A 117 7.92 15.61 9.80
N ASP A 118 6.67 15.68 9.35
CA ASP A 118 5.71 16.71 9.78
C ASP A 118 5.65 16.83 11.32
N PRO A 119 5.68 18.06 11.89
CA PRO A 119 5.67 18.26 13.34
C PRO A 119 4.49 17.61 14.06
N ASN A 120 3.32 17.49 13.43
CA ASN A 120 2.16 16.83 14.03
C ASN A 120 2.35 15.32 14.09
N VAL A 121 2.96 14.73 13.07
CA VAL A 121 3.33 13.30 13.06
C VAL A 121 4.37 12.99 14.13
N LEU A 122 5.31 13.91 14.39
CA LEU A 122 6.28 13.77 15.48
C LEU A 122 5.65 13.87 16.87
N LYS A 123 4.70 14.78 17.08
CA LYS A 123 3.91 14.84 18.32
C LYS A 123 3.13 13.55 18.56
N PHE A 124 2.55 12.99 17.50
CA PHE A 124 1.86 11.71 17.58
C PHE A 124 2.80 10.60 18.06
N ARG A 125 4.00 10.48 17.48
CA ARG A 125 5.03 9.54 17.94
C ARG A 125 5.35 9.69 19.43
N GLN A 126 5.62 10.92 19.88
CA GLN A 126 5.96 11.18 21.29
C GLN A 126 4.82 10.75 22.22
N ALA A 127 3.58 10.98 21.82
CA ALA A 127 2.42 10.58 22.61
C ALA A 127 2.24 9.05 22.65
N VAL A 128 2.53 8.33 21.55
CA VAL A 128 2.58 6.85 21.55
C VAL A 128 3.67 6.33 22.48
N GLU A 129 4.88 6.90 22.41
CA GLU A 129 6.01 6.55 23.29
C GLU A 129 5.69 6.79 24.77
N LEU A 130 5.01 7.91 25.09
CA LEU A 130 4.54 8.21 26.44
C LEU A 130 3.51 7.20 26.96
N CYS A 131 2.60 6.74 26.10
CA CYS A 131 1.64 5.70 26.47
C CYS A 131 2.36 4.39 26.81
N HIS A 132 3.33 3.98 25.97
CA HIS A 132 4.16 2.80 26.26
C HIS A 132 4.95 2.94 27.56
N ALA A 133 5.62 4.07 27.78
CA ALA A 133 6.42 4.30 28.98
C ALA A 133 5.58 4.27 30.27
N ARG A 134 4.30 4.63 30.18
CA ARG A 134 3.35 4.61 31.31
C ARG A 134 2.49 3.36 31.37
N ASN A 135 2.73 2.37 30.52
CA ASN A 135 1.91 1.15 30.40
C ASN A 135 0.40 1.45 30.22
N VAL A 136 0.10 2.54 29.53
CA VAL A 136 -1.26 2.98 29.21
C VAL A 136 -1.64 2.40 27.86
N ARG A 137 -2.79 1.70 27.81
CA ARG A 137 -3.36 1.24 26.55
C ARG A 137 -3.85 2.43 25.73
N LEU A 138 -3.40 2.52 24.48
CA LEU A 138 -4.03 3.36 23.47
C LEU A 138 -5.46 2.82 23.25
N THR A 139 -6.45 3.64 23.58
CA THR A 139 -7.87 3.35 23.36
C THR A 139 -8.43 4.32 22.32
N ASP A 140 -9.60 4.02 21.76
CA ASP A 140 -10.34 4.85 20.79
C ASP A 140 -10.62 6.28 21.26
N LYS A 141 -10.46 6.56 22.56
CA LYS A 141 -10.57 7.92 23.10
C LYS A 141 -9.25 8.68 23.04
N VAL A 142 -8.12 7.98 23.22
CA VAL A 142 -6.77 8.57 23.21
C VAL A 142 -6.34 8.85 21.76
N ALA A 143 -6.59 7.88 20.89
CA ALA A 143 -6.85 7.99 19.46
C ALA A 143 -7.32 9.35 18.91
N GLU A 144 -8.61 9.67 19.15
CA GLU A 144 -9.33 10.83 18.64
C GLU A 144 -8.69 12.13 19.11
N LEU A 145 -8.13 12.12 20.33
CA LEU A 145 -7.41 13.25 20.89
C LEU A 145 -6.02 13.44 20.27
N MET A 146 -5.46 12.39 19.66
CA MET A 146 -4.13 12.38 19.04
C MET A 146 -4.15 12.60 17.53
N THR A 147 -5.28 12.35 16.86
CA THR A 147 -5.46 12.73 15.46
C THR A 147 -5.51 14.25 15.32
N PRO A 148 -4.62 14.89 14.54
CA PRO A 148 -4.71 16.32 14.29
C PRO A 148 -6.03 16.65 13.61
N THR A 149 -6.77 17.60 14.18
CA THR A 149 -8.01 18.12 13.61
C THR A 149 -7.70 18.76 12.26
N LYS A 150 -8.55 18.46 11.26
CA LYS A 150 -8.45 19.01 9.90
C LYS A 150 -8.35 20.53 9.88
#